data_AF-A0A2T5XVE5-F1
#
_entry.id   AF-A0A2T5XVE5-F1
#
_cell.length_a   1.000
_cell.length_b   1.000
_cell.length_c   1.000
_cell.angle_alpha   90.00
_cell.angle_beta   90.00
_cell.angle_gamma   90.00
#
_symmetry.space_group_name_H-M   'P 1'
#
loop_
_entity.id
_entity.type
_entity.pdbx_description
1 polymer ?
#
loop_
_entity_poly.entity_id
_entity_poly.type
_entity_poly.pdbx_seq_one_letter_code
_entity_poly.pdbx_strand_id
1 'polypeptide(L)'
;MKFEKALDDICANCRYDVKFNTNRNEGLPLFEEFKSYNSETWSKIANDKGFIQQFKSYLNTEGIEKIEDLAYVINSNKANINEVKQAFKEVFKRNSDEILEIMSPELKKSLGLINKNREEVFKLLIKDTNSPLYNFIKSQ
;
A
#
# COMPACT_ATOMS: atom_id res chain seq x y z
N MET A 1 17.39 0.54 6.19
CA MET A 1 16.35 0.51 7.25
C MET A 1 16.30 -0.89 7.84
N LYS A 2 16.36 -1.01 9.16
CA LYS A 2 16.21 -2.29 9.86
C LYS A 2 14.71 -2.44 10.14
N PHE A 3 14.05 -3.41 9.51
CA PHE A 3 12.65 -3.70 9.80
C PHE A 3 12.59 -4.31 11.20
N GLU A 4 12.36 -3.48 12.22
CA GLU A 4 12.28 -3.93 13.60
C GLU A 4 11.00 -4.77 13.81
N LYS A 5 11.18 -6.10 13.76
CA LYS A 5 10.74 -7.07 14.76
C LYS A 5 9.24 -7.25 15.09
N ALA A 6 8.29 -6.87 14.23
CA ALA A 6 6.86 -7.16 14.44
C ALA A 6 6.10 -7.80 13.26
N LEU A 7 6.73 -7.96 12.09
CA LEU A 7 6.04 -8.55 10.92
C LEU A 7 5.86 -10.07 11.00
N ASP A 8 6.70 -10.77 11.75
CA ASP A 8 6.59 -12.23 11.90
C ASP A 8 5.33 -12.64 12.68
N ASP A 9 4.77 -11.75 13.52
CA ASP A 9 3.53 -11.99 14.28
C ASP A 9 2.27 -11.90 13.41
N ILE A 10 2.35 -11.22 12.26
CA ILE A 10 1.24 -11.09 11.29
C ILE A 10 1.06 -12.40 10.52
N CYS A 11 2.15 -13.15 10.32
CA CYS A 11 2.17 -14.45 9.66
C CYS A 11 3.53 -15.14 9.88
N ALA A 12 3.53 -16.20 10.69
CA ALA A 12 4.73 -16.96 11.07
C ALA A 12 5.51 -17.63 9.91
N ASN A 13 5.04 -17.53 8.67
CA ASN A 13 5.65 -18.14 7.47
C ASN A 13 5.66 -17.20 6.24
N CYS A 14 5.48 -15.90 6.44
CA CYS A 14 5.41 -14.97 5.32
C CYS A 14 6.80 -14.48 4.95
N ARG A 15 7.22 -14.84 3.73
CA ARG A 15 8.50 -14.44 3.15
C ARG A 15 8.39 -13.00 2.65
N TYR A 16 9.08 -12.07 3.32
CA TYR A 16 9.18 -10.66 2.91
C TYR A 16 10.33 -10.49 1.92
N ASP A 17 10.12 -10.86 0.66
CA ASP A 17 11.08 -10.56 -0.40
C ASP A 17 10.83 -9.10 -0.84
N VAL A 18 11.55 -8.17 -0.22
CA VAL A 18 11.53 -6.75 -0.57
C VAL A 18 12.64 -6.47 -1.59
N LYS A 19 12.28 -5.97 -2.76
CA LYS A 19 13.22 -5.48 -3.77
C LYS A 19 13.16 -3.96 -3.80
N PHE A 20 14.32 -3.34 -3.67
CA PHE A 20 14.50 -1.90 -3.86
C PHE A 20 15.16 -1.69 -5.22
N ASN A 21 14.51 -0.93 -6.09
CA ASN A 21 15.11 -0.55 -7.36
C ASN A 21 15.81 0.80 -7.21
N THR A 22 17.11 0.77 -6.88
CA THR A 22 17.92 1.98 -6.64
C THR A 22 18.25 2.74 -7.93
N ASN A 23 18.16 2.08 -9.07
CA ASN A 23 18.22 2.72 -10.39
C ASN A 23 16.76 2.93 -10.81
N ARG A 24 16.31 4.17 -11.03
CA ARG A 24 14.98 4.44 -11.60
C ARG A 24 14.88 3.92 -13.04
N ASN A 25 14.89 2.60 -13.20
CA ASN A 25 14.62 1.94 -14.47
C ASN A 25 13.16 2.25 -14.79
N GLU A 26 12.94 2.99 -15.88
CA GLU A 26 11.61 3.37 -16.30
C GLU A 26 10.70 2.13 -16.40
N GLY A 27 9.56 2.18 -15.70
CA GLY A 27 8.56 1.13 -15.72
C GLY A 27 8.62 0.09 -14.60
N LEU A 28 9.61 0.14 -13.71
CA LEU A 28 9.65 -0.73 -12.51
C LEU A 28 9.28 0.05 -11.24
N PRO A 29 8.59 -0.60 -10.27
CA PRO A 29 8.34 0.00 -8.96
C PRO A 29 9.66 0.28 -8.24
N LEU A 30 9.71 1.38 -7.50
CA LEU A 30 10.83 1.71 -6.60
C LEU A 30 10.91 0.69 -5.46
N PHE A 31 9.75 0.29 -4.94
CA PHE A 31 9.58 -0.66 -3.85
C PHE A 31 8.64 -1.79 -4.27
N GLU A 32 9.16 -3.00 -4.39
CA GLU A 32 8.36 -4.19 -4.63
C GLU A 32 8.44 -5.13 -3.43
N GLU A 33 7.30 -5.49 -2.85
CA GLU A 33 7.21 -6.45 -1.74
C GLU A 33 6.28 -7.60 -2.09
N PHE A 34 6.81 -8.81 -2.02
CA PHE A 34 6.00 -10.01 -2.17
C PHE A 34 5.22 -10.30 -0.88
N LYS A 35 3.91 -10.52 -1.00
CA LYS A 35 3.02 -10.81 0.14
C LYS A 35 2.31 -12.14 -0.09
N SER A 36 2.58 -13.10 0.82
CA SER A 36 1.98 -14.44 0.80
C SER A 36 0.99 -14.70 1.94
N TYR A 37 0.31 -13.64 2.40
CA TYR A 37 -0.76 -13.74 3.40
C TYR A 37 -1.97 -14.49 2.84
N ASN A 38 -2.63 -15.28 3.71
CA ASN A 38 -3.92 -15.89 3.39
C ASN A 38 -5.06 -14.85 3.54
N SER A 39 -6.27 -15.18 3.06
CA SER A 39 -7.43 -14.30 3.16
C SER A 39 -7.80 -13.93 4.61
N GLU A 40 -7.54 -14.80 5.59
CA GLU A 40 -7.79 -14.50 7.00
C GLU A 40 -6.89 -13.36 7.50
N THR A 41 -5.58 -13.42 7.22
CA THR A 41 -4.64 -12.34 7.56
C THR A 41 -5.01 -11.05 6.85
N TRP A 42 -5.36 -11.08 5.55
CA TRP A 42 -5.82 -9.89 4.83
C TRP A 42 -7.05 -9.25 5.46
N SER A 43 -7.98 -10.03 6.01
CA SER A 43 -9.16 -9.48 6.68
C SER A 43 -8.84 -8.66 7.95
N LYS A 44 -7.64 -8.84 8.52
CA LYS A 44 -7.23 -8.25 9.80
C LYS A 44 -6.33 -7.02 9.65
N ILE A 45 -5.73 -6.77 8.48
CA ILE A 45 -4.73 -5.69 8.30
C ILE A 45 -5.25 -4.29 8.64
N ALA A 46 -6.56 -4.05 8.49
CA ALA A 46 -7.18 -2.77 8.79
C ALA A 46 -7.24 -2.44 10.29
N ASN A 47 -6.93 -3.41 11.17
CA ASN A 47 -6.76 -3.22 12.60
C ASN A 47 -5.30 -3.39 13.05
N ASP A 48 -4.42 -3.84 12.16
CA ASP A 48 -3.05 -4.17 12.48
C ASP A 48 -2.18 -2.92 12.49
N LYS A 49 -1.81 -2.47 13.69
CA LYS A 49 -1.01 -1.25 13.87
C LYS A 49 0.36 -1.35 13.21
N GLY A 50 1.00 -2.51 13.26
CA GLY A 50 2.31 -2.74 12.67
C GLY A 50 2.26 -2.66 11.15
N PHE A 51 1.27 -3.33 10.55
CA PHE A 51 1.03 -3.24 9.11
C PHE A 51 0.74 -1.81 8.65
N ILE A 52 -0.16 -1.10 9.34
CA ILE A 52 -0.54 0.27 8.99
C ILE A 52 0.67 1.21 9.09
N GLN A 53 1.46 1.09 10.14
CA GLN A 53 2.66 1.90 10.33
C GLN A 53 3.72 1.61 9.25
N GLN A 54 3.92 0.35 8.89
CA GLN A 54 4.81 -0.03 7.80
C GLN A 54 4.33 0.57 6.47
N PHE A 55 3.05 0.42 6.15
CA PHE A 55 2.47 0.95 4.92
C PHE A 55 2.58 2.49 4.83
N LYS A 56 2.31 3.20 5.93
CA LYS A 56 2.53 4.65 6.01
C LYS A 56 4.00 5.01 5.76
N SER A 57 4.93 4.25 6.31
CA SER A 57 6.37 4.48 6.09
C SER A 57 6.76 4.35 4.61
N TYR A 58 6.13 3.43 3.87
CA TYR A 58 6.35 3.30 2.42
C TYR A 58 5.79 4.48 1.63
N LEU A 59 4.58 4.95 1.95
CA LEU A 59 4.01 6.13 1.29
C LEU A 59 4.80 7.42 1.54
N ASN A 60 5.52 7.50 2.65
CA ASN A 60 6.40 8.61 3.02
C ASN A 60 7.88 8.35 2.67
N THR A 61 8.18 7.31 1.90
CA THR A 61 9.55 7.03 1.47
C THR A 61 9.98 8.02 0.38
N GLU A 62 11.19 8.56 0.52
CA GLU A 62 11.76 9.49 -0.45
C GLU A 62 11.81 8.87 -1.85
N GLY A 63 11.34 9.62 -2.85
CA GLY A 63 11.29 9.16 -4.24
C GLY A 63 10.01 8.45 -4.66
N ILE A 64 9.05 8.23 -3.76
CA ILE A 64 7.68 7.83 -4.12
C ILE A 64 6.93 9.06 -4.65
N GLU A 65 6.76 9.11 -5.96
CA GLU A 65 6.09 10.21 -6.68
C GLU A 65 4.71 9.79 -7.21
N LYS A 66 4.50 8.49 -7.39
CA LYS A 66 3.24 7.89 -7.83
C LYS A 66 3.01 6.57 -7.08
N ILE A 67 1.75 6.17 -6.96
CA ILE A 67 1.39 4.99 -6.17
C ILE A 67 1.98 3.71 -6.77
N GLU A 68 2.18 3.67 -8.09
CA GLU A 68 2.84 2.59 -8.82
C GLU A 68 4.35 2.49 -8.57
N ASP A 69 4.97 3.48 -7.90
CA ASP A 69 6.33 3.32 -7.37
C ASP A 69 6.36 2.31 -6.21
N LEU A 70 5.20 1.97 -5.64
CA LEU A 70 5.00 0.84 -4.75
C LEU A 70 4.37 -0.33 -5.54
N ALA A 71 4.79 -1.55 -5.23
CA ALA A 71 4.18 -2.77 -5.73
C ALA A 71 4.08 -3.81 -4.60
N TYR A 72 2.85 -4.15 -4.23
CA TYR A 72 2.56 -5.33 -3.40
C TYR A 72 2.18 -6.46 -4.32
N VAL A 73 3.07 -7.44 -4.46
CA VAL A 73 2.87 -8.59 -5.34
C VAL A 73 2.26 -9.72 -4.51
N ILE A 74 0.97 -9.97 -4.75
CA ILE A 74 0.17 -10.92 -4.00
C ILE A 74 0.30 -12.30 -4.63
N ASN A 75 0.56 -13.31 -3.79
CA ASN A 75 0.47 -14.71 -4.20
C ASN A 75 -0.99 -15.09 -4.50
N SER A 76 -1.33 -15.25 -5.78
CA SER A 76 -2.67 -15.60 -6.24
C SER A 76 -3.22 -16.92 -5.66
N ASN A 77 -2.34 -17.83 -5.23
CA ASN A 77 -2.74 -19.09 -4.61
C ASN A 77 -3.16 -18.94 -3.14
N LYS A 78 -2.89 -17.78 -2.51
CA LYS A 78 -3.15 -17.53 -1.08
C LYS A 78 -4.27 -16.55 -0.84
N ALA A 79 -4.49 -15.58 -1.73
CA ALA A 79 -5.53 -14.57 -1.60
C ALA A 79 -5.98 -14.04 -2.96
N ASN A 80 -7.25 -13.67 -3.04
CA ASN A 80 -7.79 -13.00 -4.23
C ASN A 80 -7.43 -11.51 -4.22
N ILE A 81 -6.96 -10.95 -5.34
CA ILE A 81 -6.63 -9.53 -5.45
C ILE A 81 -7.77 -8.59 -5.05
N ASN A 82 -9.02 -8.99 -5.32
CA ASN A 82 -10.19 -8.21 -4.94
C ASN A 82 -10.37 -8.17 -3.41
N GLU A 83 -10.12 -9.29 -2.71
CA GLU A 83 -10.15 -9.33 -1.24
C GLU A 83 -9.08 -8.41 -0.65
N VAL A 84 -7.87 -8.44 -1.23
CA VAL A 84 -6.77 -7.56 -0.82
C VAL A 84 -7.15 -6.09 -1.02
N LYS A 85 -7.73 -5.73 -2.18
CA LYS A 85 -8.22 -4.37 -2.43
C LYS A 85 -9.31 -3.95 -1.45
N GLN A 86 -10.24 -4.83 -1.09
CA GLN A 86 -11.24 -4.54 -0.05
C GLN A 86 -10.61 -4.35 1.33
N ALA A 87 -9.61 -5.15 1.69
CA ALA A 87 -8.89 -4.99 2.94
C ALA A 87 -8.17 -3.62 3.00
N PHE A 88 -7.50 -3.22 1.92
CA PHE A 88 -6.88 -1.90 1.82
C PHE A 88 -7.89 -0.76 1.84
N LYS A 89 -9.08 -0.95 1.24
CA LYS A 89 -10.16 0.02 1.34
C LYS A 89 -10.52 0.33 2.78
N GLU A 90 -10.56 -0.68 3.65
CA GLU A 90 -10.80 -0.48 5.07
C GLU A 90 -9.61 0.18 5.78
N VAL A 91 -8.36 -0.14 5.39
CA VAL A 91 -7.17 0.58 5.88
C VAL A 91 -7.27 2.08 5.57
N PHE A 92 -7.55 2.44 4.32
CA PHE A 92 -7.64 3.83 3.89
C PHE A 92 -8.81 4.56 4.55
N LYS A 93 -9.99 3.92 4.70
CA LYS A 93 -11.13 4.54 5.40
C LYS A 93 -10.83 4.89 6.84
N ARG A 94 -10.12 4.01 7.57
CA ARG A 94 -9.87 4.16 9.01
C ARG A 94 -8.71 5.09 9.31
N ASN A 95 -7.81 5.28 8.35
CA ASN A 95 -6.58 6.06 8.52
C ASN A 95 -6.50 7.19 7.48
N SER A 96 -7.64 7.69 6.99
CA SER A 96 -7.69 8.59 5.84
C SER A 96 -6.84 9.83 6.04
N ASP A 97 -7.00 10.46 7.21
CA ASP A 97 -6.41 11.77 7.48
C ASP A 97 -4.90 11.63 7.65
N GLU A 98 -4.46 10.63 8.43
CA GLU A 98 -3.04 10.33 8.62
C GLU A 98 -2.35 9.92 7.32
N ILE A 99 -2.99 9.07 6.50
CA ILE A 99 -2.44 8.66 5.20
C ILE A 99 -2.37 9.87 4.26
N LEU A 100 -3.41 10.69 4.23
CA LEU A 100 -3.41 11.88 3.39
C LEU A 100 -2.34 12.88 3.85
N GLU A 101 -2.08 13.02 5.15
CA GLU A 101 -1.05 13.91 5.67
C GLU A 101 0.35 13.46 5.23
N ILE A 102 0.67 12.18 5.42
CA ILE A 102 2.02 11.63 5.20
C ILE A 102 2.36 11.35 3.73
N MET A 103 1.40 11.34 2.80
CA MET A 103 1.70 11.23 1.38
C MET A 103 2.58 12.40 0.89
N SER A 104 3.59 12.11 0.06
CA SER A 104 4.42 13.14 -0.57
C SER A 104 3.58 14.10 -1.43
N PRO A 105 4.01 15.37 -1.60
CA PRO A 105 3.36 16.31 -2.51
C PRO A 105 3.20 15.78 -3.94
N GLU A 106 4.19 15.04 -4.42
CA GLU A 106 4.23 14.43 -5.75
C GLU A 106 3.18 13.32 -5.87
N LEU A 107 3.08 12.43 -4.88
CA LEU A 107 2.06 11.38 -4.83
C LEU A 107 0.65 11.97 -4.73
N LYS A 108 0.47 13.03 -3.93
CA LYS A 108 -0.79 13.78 -3.89
C LYS A 108 -1.13 14.33 -5.28
N LYS A 109 -0.16 14.91 -5.98
CA LYS A 109 -0.36 15.44 -7.34
C LYS A 109 -0.72 14.33 -8.33
N SER A 110 -0.06 13.17 -8.28
CA SER A 110 -0.36 12.04 -9.17
C SER A 110 -1.77 11.49 -8.97
N LEU A 111 -2.30 11.58 -7.75
CA LEU A 111 -3.67 11.16 -7.39
C LEU A 111 -4.70 12.30 -7.50
N GLY A 112 -4.32 13.51 -7.94
CA GLY A 112 -5.23 14.65 -8.06
C GLY A 112 -5.62 15.31 -6.72
N LEU A 113 -4.87 15.08 -5.65
CA LEU A 113 -5.14 15.51 -4.27
C LEU A 113 -4.50 16.86 -3.91
N ILE A 114 -4.45 17.81 -4.85
CA ILE A 114 -3.76 19.10 -4.69
C ILE A 114 -4.68 20.29 -4.37
N ASN A 115 -5.99 20.11 -4.54
CA ASN A 115 -6.97 21.20 -4.40
C ASN A 115 -7.58 21.29 -2.99
N LYS A 116 -8.43 22.30 -2.75
CA LYS A 116 -9.18 22.47 -1.49
C LYS A 116 -10.07 21.26 -1.17
N ASN A 117 -10.58 20.56 -2.19
CA ASN A 117 -11.47 19.40 -2.02
C ASN A 117 -10.72 18.07 -1.97
N ARG A 118 -9.42 18.07 -1.63
CA ARG A 118 -8.58 16.86 -1.63
C ARG A 118 -9.17 15.70 -0.81
N GLU A 119 -9.83 15.99 0.31
CA GLU A 119 -10.43 14.96 1.15
C GLU A 119 -11.61 14.26 0.45
N GLU A 120 -12.44 15.03 -0.27
CA GLU A 120 -13.57 14.47 -1.03
C GLU A 120 -13.07 13.62 -2.19
N VAL A 121 -12.06 14.10 -2.92
CA VAL A 121 -11.41 13.35 -3.99
C VAL A 121 -10.80 12.06 -3.42
N PHE A 122 -10.11 12.13 -2.29
CA PHE A 122 -9.53 10.95 -1.65
C PHE A 122 -10.61 9.95 -1.23
N LYS A 123 -11.72 10.41 -0.63
CA LYS A 123 -12.87 9.55 -0.29
C LYS A 123 -13.48 8.88 -1.52
N LEU A 124 -13.53 9.55 -2.68
CA LEU A 124 -13.98 8.95 -3.94
C LEU A 124 -13.02 7.88 -4.44
N LEU A 125 -11.71 8.15 -4.42
CA LEU A 125 -10.68 7.16 -4.76
C LEU A 125 -10.78 5.93 -3.86
N ILE A 126 -10.99 6.10 -2.55
CA ILE A 126 -11.14 4.99 -1.61
C ILE A 126 -12.39 4.14 -1.91
N LYS A 127 -13.50 4.76 -2.33
CA LYS A 127 -14.75 4.03 -2.59
C LYS A 127 -14.63 3.04 -3.75
N ASP A 128 -13.92 3.41 -4.81
CA ASP A 128 -13.72 2.59 -6.00
C ASP A 128 -12.38 1.82 -5.94
N THR A 129 -12.46 0.49 -5.79
CA THR A 129 -11.27 -0.38 -5.75
C THR A 129 -10.56 -0.53 -7.11
N ASN A 130 -11.14 0.03 -8.18
CA ASN A 130 -10.49 0.16 -9.48
C ASN A 130 -9.82 1.52 -9.68
N SER A 131 -9.90 2.41 -8.69
CA SER A 131 -9.24 3.72 -8.78
C SER A 131 -7.71 3.57 -8.78
N PRO A 132 -6.99 4.59 -9.27
CA PRO A 132 -5.53 4.59 -9.28
C PRO A 132 -4.90 4.31 -7.92
N LEU A 133 -5.56 4.67 -6.81
CA LEU A 133 -5.08 4.44 -5.45
C LEU A 133 -4.71 2.97 -5.16
N TYR A 134 -5.32 2.02 -5.86
CA TYR A 134 -5.09 0.58 -5.66
C TYR A 134 -4.14 -0.04 -6.68
N ASN A 135 -3.55 0.75 -7.59
CA ASN A 135 -2.71 0.23 -8.67
C ASN A 135 -1.39 -0.39 -8.19
N PHE A 136 -0.96 -0.11 -6.96
CA PHE A 136 0.20 -0.77 -6.35
C PHE A 136 -0.05 -2.25 -6.03
N ILE A 137 -1.30 -2.70 -5.95
CA ILE A 137 -1.62 -4.10 -5.65
C ILE A 137 -1.59 -4.89 -6.96
N LYS A 138 -0.65 -5.83 -7.07
CA LYS A 138 -0.45 -6.71 -8.23
C LYS A 138 -0.66 -8.16 -7.81
N SER A 139 -1.01 -9.03 -8.74
CA SER A 139 -1.07 -10.48 -8.52
C SER A 139 0.03 -11.15 -9.31
N GLN A 140 0.62 -12.19 -8.73
CA GLN A 140 1.55 -13.12 -9.41
C GLN A 140 1.09 -14.56 -9.24
#